data_AF-K1SPU8-F1
#
_entry.id   AF-K1SPU8-F1
#
_cell.length_a   1.000
_cell.length_b   1.000
_cell.length_c   1.000
_cell.angle_alpha   90.00
_cell.angle_beta   90.00
_cell.angle_gamma   90.00
#
_symmetry.space_group_name_H-M   'P 1'
#
loop_
_entity.id
_entity.type
_entity.pdbx_description
1 polymer ?
#
loop_
_entity_poly.entity_id
_entity_poly.type
_entity_poly.pdbx_seq_one_letter_code
_entity_poly.pdbx_strand_id
1 'polypeptide(L)'
;MLSTVSALGAQCIGAGKPRRALQTLWYAIAIAFGFGVLITIVIQFVAEPVVSLFTDSAAVAAAGGQYLRGYILDCCFAGLHFCFSGYFCAIGRSE
;
A
#
# COMPACT_ATOMS: atom_id res chain seq x y z
N MET A 1 3.19 4.77 -1.17
CA MET A 1 2.90 6.11 -0.60
C MET A 1 4.06 6.74 0.17
N LEU A 2 5.10 5.99 0.57
CA LEU A 2 6.24 6.49 1.37
C LEU A 2 6.83 7.84 0.89
N SER A 3 7.34 7.87 -0.35
CA SER A 3 8.03 9.04 -0.91
C SER A 3 7.10 10.27 -1.03
N THR A 4 5.85 10.05 -1.44
CA THR A 4 4.84 11.11 -1.57
C THR A 4 4.49 11.74 -0.22
N VAL A 5 4.22 10.91 0.80
CA VAL A 5 3.89 11.41 2.16
C VAL A 5 5.09 12.10 2.78
N SER A 6 6.30 11.56 2.60
CA SER A 6 7.54 12.16 3.09
C SER A 6 7.77 13.55 2.49
N ALA A 7 7.71 13.68 1.17
CA ALA A 7 7.95 14.96 0.49
C ALA A 7 6.90 16.03 0.82
N LEU A 8 5.61 15.70 0.70
CA LEU A 8 4.52 16.65 0.97
C LEU A 8 4.40 16.98 2.47
N GLY A 9 4.64 15.99 3.33
CA GLY A 9 4.72 16.18 4.78
C GLY A 9 5.84 17.13 5.15
N ALA A 10 7.06 16.89 4.67
CA ALA A 10 8.24 17.71 4.97
C ALA A 10 8.05 19.17 4.50
N GLN A 11 7.43 19.38 3.33
CA GLN A 11 7.08 20.73 2.86
C GLN A 11 6.09 21.43 3.79
N CYS A 12 5.07 20.72 4.27
CA CYS A 12 4.10 21.28 5.22
C CYS A 12 4.74 21.61 6.57
N ILE A 13 5.64 20.75 7.05
CA ILE A 13 6.39 20.97 8.29
C ILE A 13 7.33 22.17 8.16
N GLY A 14 8.12 22.24 7.08
CA GLY A 14 9.01 23.37 6.79
C GLY A 14 8.27 24.70 6.63
N ALA A 15 7.01 24.68 6.17
CA ALA A 15 6.15 25.85 6.09
C ALA A 15 5.43 26.21 7.42
N GLY A 16 5.74 25.53 8.53
CA GLY A 16 5.09 25.76 9.83
C GLY A 16 3.63 25.30 9.91
N LYS A 17 3.20 24.37 9.04
CA LYS A 17 1.81 23.91 8.91
C LYS A 17 1.67 22.41 9.26
N PRO A 18 1.93 21.99 10.51
CA PRO A 18 1.91 20.56 10.90
C PRO A 18 0.54 19.90 10.71
N ARG A 19 -0.55 20.66 10.89
CA ARG A 19 -1.91 20.14 10.65
C ARG A 19 -2.10 19.70 9.19
N ARG A 20 -1.47 20.37 8.23
CA ARG A 20 -1.50 19.96 6.82
C ARG A 20 -0.68 18.70 6.55
N ALA A 21 0.45 18.53 7.23
CA ALA A 21 1.22 17.29 7.15
C ALA A 21 0.40 16.08 7.63
N LEU A 22 -0.36 16.25 8.71
CA LEU A 22 -1.28 15.21 9.21
C LEU A 22 -2.43 14.93 8.21
N GLN A 23 -2.97 15.96 7.58
CA GLN A 23 -3.99 15.78 6.52
C GLN A 23 -3.43 14.98 5.34
N THR A 24 -2.19 15.24 4.91
CA THR A 24 -1.52 14.44 3.87
C THR A 24 -1.43 12.97 4.25
N LEU A 25 -1.09 12.66 5.50
CA LEU A 25 -1.08 11.28 6.01
C LEU A 25 -2.47 10.64 5.91
N TRP A 26 -3.53 11.33 6.37
CA TRP A 26 -4.89 10.80 6.31
C TRP A 26 -5.38 10.53 4.88
N TYR A 27 -5.12 11.45 3.95
CA TYR A 27 -5.44 11.22 2.54
C TYR A 27 -4.67 10.04 1.97
N ALA A 28 -3.38 9.92 2.29
CA ALA A 28 -2.57 8.80 1.82
C ALA A 28 -3.07 7.45 2.37
N ILE A 29 -3.44 7.39 3.65
CA ILE A 29 -4.03 6.19 4.25
C ILE A 29 -5.35 5.84 3.56
N ALA A 30 -6.26 6.80 3.38
CA ALA A 30 -7.55 6.55 2.75
C ALA A 30 -7.40 6.03 1.31
N ILE A 31 -6.50 6.63 0.52
CA ILE A 31 -6.23 6.22 -0.86
C ILE A 31 -5.57 4.84 -0.90
N ALA A 32 -4.51 4.61 -0.12
CA ALA A 32 -3.77 3.35 -0.12
C ALA A 32 -4.64 2.19 0.37
N PHE A 33 -5.40 2.39 1.45
CA PHE A 33 -6.31 1.39 1.99
C PHE A 33 -7.48 1.12 1.05
N GLY A 34 -8.11 2.16 0.50
CA GLY A 34 -9.20 2.01 -0.48
C GLY A 34 -8.76 1.24 -1.73
N PHE A 35 -7.56 1.55 -2.25
CA PHE A 35 -6.97 0.80 -3.36
C PHE A 35 -6.63 -0.64 -2.96
N GLY A 36 -6.07 -0.87 -1.78
CA GLY A 36 -5.75 -2.21 -1.27
C GLY A 36 -6.99 -3.10 -1.14
N VAL A 37 -8.10 -2.55 -0.63
CA VAL A 37 -9.39 -3.25 -0.55
C VAL A 37 -9.92 -3.59 -1.94
N LEU A 38 -9.89 -2.62 -2.87
CA LEU A 38 -10.34 -2.84 -4.24
C LEU A 38 -9.54 -3.98 -4.91
N ILE A 39 -8.21 -3.94 -4.81
CA ILE A 39 -7.34 -4.97 -5.40
C ILE A 39 -7.53 -6.33 -4.72
N THR A 40 -7.70 -6.35 -3.40
CA THR A 40 -8.01 -7.57 -2.66
C THR A 40 -9.27 -8.23 -3.22
N ILE A 41 -10.35 -7.47 -3.42
CA ILE A 41 -11.61 -7.98 -3.98
C ILE A 41 -11.39 -8.53 -5.39
N VAL A 42 -10.69 -7.79 -6.26
CA VAL A 42 -10.42 -8.22 -7.64
C VAL A 42 -9.64 -9.54 -7.66
N ILE A 43 -8.56 -9.64 -6.87
CA ILE A 43 -7.70 -10.82 -6.82
C ILE A 43 -8.43 -12.07 -6.34
N GLN A 44 -9.46 -11.96 -5.51
CA GLN A 44 -10.26 -13.14 -5.13
C GLN A 44 -10.80 -13.89 -6.37
N PHE A 45 -11.14 -13.17 -7.43
CA PHE A 45 -11.67 -13.75 -8.67
C PHE A 45 -10.60 -14.07 -9.70
N VAL A 46 -9.51 -13.30 -9.76
CA VAL A 46 -8.52 -13.41 -10.87
C VAL A 46 -7.15 -13.93 -10.45
N ALA A 47 -6.99 -14.43 -9.21
CA ALA A 47 -5.68 -14.87 -8.71
C ALA A 47 -4.98 -15.92 -9.60
N GLU A 48 -5.69 -16.96 -10.05
CA GLU A 48 -5.12 -18.00 -10.91
C GLU A 48 -4.68 -17.48 -12.28
N PRO A 49 -5.53 -16.73 -13.03
CA PRO A 49 -5.10 -16.05 -14.25
C PRO A 49 -3.87 -15.15 -14.04
N VAL A 50 -3.82 -14.39 -12.94
CA VAL A 50 -2.69 -13.52 -12.62
C VAL A 50 -1.40 -14.33 -12.41
N VAL A 51 -1.47 -15.46 -11.72
CA VAL A 51 -0.31 -16.33 -11.49
C VAL A 51 0.11 -17.04 -12.78
N SER A 52 -0.83 -17.40 -13.66
CA SER A 52 -0.53 -18.04 -14.95
C SER A 52 0.29 -17.16 -15.90
N LEU A 53 0.33 -15.84 -15.69
CA LEU A 53 1.24 -14.95 -16.41
C LEU A 53 2.72 -15.27 -16.16
N PHE A 54 3.04 -15.98 -15.07
CA PHE A 54 4.39 -16.32 -14.65
C PHE A 54 4.71 -17.80 -14.78
N THR A 55 3.76 -18.65 -15.20
CA THR A 55 3.96 -20.09 -15.29
C THR A 55 3.00 -20.76 -16.27
N ASP A 56 3.51 -21.70 -17.07
CA ASP A 56 2.71 -22.53 -17.98
C ASP A 56 2.11 -23.78 -17.28
N SER A 57 2.54 -24.08 -16.05
CA SER A 57 2.05 -25.25 -15.31
C SER A 57 0.74 -24.95 -14.59
N ALA A 58 -0.34 -25.60 -15.00
CA ALA A 58 -1.66 -25.46 -14.38
C ALA A 58 -1.65 -25.79 -12.88
N ALA A 59 -0.86 -26.78 -12.46
CA ALA A 59 -0.73 -27.14 -11.05
C ALA A 59 -0.05 -26.03 -10.22
N VAL A 60 0.97 -25.38 -10.79
CA VAL A 60 1.66 -24.24 -10.14
C VAL A 60 0.74 -23.02 -10.09
N ALA A 61 0.00 -22.75 -11.16
CA ALA A 61 -0.97 -21.66 -11.20
C ALA A 61 -2.08 -21.81 -10.15
N ALA A 62 -2.62 -23.01 -9.97
CA ALA A 62 -3.63 -23.30 -8.96
C ALA A 62 -3.09 -23.08 -7.53
N ALA A 63 -1.91 -23.65 -7.22
CA ALA A 63 -1.29 -23.50 -5.90
C ALA A 63 -0.91 -22.04 -5.60
N GLY A 64 -0.31 -21.34 -6.58
CA GLY A 64 0.04 -19.93 -6.45
C GLY A 64 -1.20 -19.04 -6.35
N GLY A 65 -2.28 -19.38 -7.06
CA GLY A 65 -3.55 -18.66 -6.97
C GLY A 65 -4.20 -18.78 -5.59
N GLN A 66 -4.15 -19.97 -4.96
CA GLN A 66 -4.59 -20.14 -3.58
C GLN A 66 -3.75 -19.31 -2.60
N TYR A 67 -2.43 -19.32 -2.75
CA TYR A 67 -1.54 -18.50 -1.94
C TYR A 67 -1.83 -17.00 -2.10
N LEU A 68 -1.95 -16.52 -3.34
CA LEU A 68 -2.18 -15.12 -3.66
C LEU A 68 -3.50 -14.60 -3.07
N ARG A 69 -4.57 -15.41 -3.07
CA ARG A 69 -5.85 -15.04 -2.44
C ARG A 69 -5.73 -14.80 -0.94
N GLY A 70 -4.87 -15.54 -0.25
CA GLY A 70 -4.59 -15.32 1.17
C GLY A 70 -3.64 -14.15 1.41
N TYR A 71 -2.60 -14.03 0.59
CA TYR A 71 -1.56 -13.02 0.74
C TYR A 71 -2.04 -11.60 0.41
N ILE A 72 -2.98 -11.43 -0.52
CA ILE A 72 -3.34 -10.10 -1.06
C ILE A 72 -3.85 -9.11 0.01
N LEU A 73 -4.37 -9.60 1.13
CA LEU A 73 -4.75 -8.76 2.27
C LEU A 73 -3.58 -7.93 2.82
N ASP A 74 -2.34 -8.41 2.66
CA ASP A 74 -1.11 -7.70 3.02
C ASP A 74 -1.00 -6.35 2.31
N CYS A 75 -1.54 -6.19 1.10
CA CYS A 75 -1.52 -4.91 0.39
C CYS A 75 -2.16 -3.77 1.19
N CYS A 76 -3.22 -4.05 1.97
CA CYS A 76 -3.86 -3.06 2.83
C CYS A 76 -2.93 -2.63 3.98
N PHE A 77 -2.31 -3.61 4.64
CA PHE A 77 -1.42 -3.37 5.79
C PHE A 77 -0.10 -2.72 5.36
N ALA A 78 0.50 -3.19 4.26
CA ALA A 78 1.67 -2.59 3.65
C ALA A 78 1.40 -1.14 3.23
N GLY A 79 0.23 -0.86 2.65
CA GLY A 79 -0.20 0.50 2.32
C GLY A 79 -0.22 1.43 3.53
N LEU A 80 -0.81 0.97 4.64
CA LEU A 80 -0.84 1.69 5.91
C LEU A 80 0.58 1.94 6.46
N HIS A 81 1.39 0.88 6.52
CA HIS A 81 2.77 0.92 6.99
C HIS A 81 3.58 1.97 6.20
N PHE A 82 3.56 1.92 4.87
CA PHE A 82 4.30 2.88 4.05
C PHE A 82 3.82 4.33 4.21
N CYS A 83 2.55 4.56 4.51
CA CYS A 83 2.05 5.92 4.80
C CYS A 83 2.66 6.46 6.11
N PHE A 84 2.67 5.65 7.16
CA PHE A 84 3.25 6.03 8.45
C PHE A 84 4.76 6.21 8.38
N SER A 85 5.49 5.28 7.76
CA SER A 85 6.94 5.42 7.56
C SER A 85 7.26 6.71 6.81
N GLY A 86 6.45 7.08 5.80
CA GLY A 86 6.64 8.31 5.04
C GLY A 86 6.42 9.56 5.90
N TYR A 87 5.41 9.52 6.76
CA TYR A 87 5.13 10.61 7.69
C TYR A 87 6.20 10.76 8.77
N PHE A 88 6.71 9.65 9.32
CA PHE A 88 7.81 9.69 10.29
C PHE A 88 9.10 10.25 9.68
N CYS A 89 9.41 9.87 8.43
CA CYS A 89 10.49 10.53 7.69
C CYS A 89 10.23 12.03 7.51
N ALA A 90 9.00 12.46 7.20
CA ALA A 90 8.66 13.88 7.02
C ALA A 90 8.90 14.74 8.27
N ILE A 91 8.73 14.18 9.47
CA ILE A 91 8.92 14.89 10.74
C ILE A 91 10.30 14.64 11.37
N GLY A 92 11.18 13.90 10.70
CA GLY A 92 12.52 13.58 11.20
C GLY A 92 12.52 12.68 12.43
N ARG A 93 11.53 11.77 12.55
CA ARG A 93 11.40 10.79 13.64
C ARG A 93 11.42 9.35 13.13
N SER A 94 12.36 9.05 12.23
CA SER A 94 12.48 7.74 11.57
C SER A 94 13.66 6.92 12.11
N GLU A 95 14.21 7.31 13.27
CA GLU A 95 15.21 6.55 14.03
C GLU A 95 14.74 5.16 14.46
#